data_AF-A0A2E7CSW1-F1
#
_entry.id   AF-A0A2E7CSW1-F1
#
_cell.length_a   1.000
_cell.length_b   1.000
_cell.length_c   1.000
_cell.angle_alpha   90.00
_cell.angle_beta   90.00
_cell.angle_gamma   90.00
#
_symmetry.space_group_name_H-M   'P 1'
#
loop_
_entity.id
_entity.type
_entity.pdbx_description
1 polymer ?
#
loop_
_entity_poly.entity_id
_entity_poly.type
_entity_poly.pdbx_seq_one_letter_code
_entity_poly.pdbx_strand_id
1 'polypeptide(L)'
;MENKDKVIFIHIPKTGGTTINSAMNNTFWQTEVGFNYRHILPNKKSNSGDIFDSKNINKYKEYVIFMMLRDPVDRLISEYYFIKERQEFIDLLKNKPKNFEAYIKNRQTQNAVVNFLRGRRMYDLHAAKQEDLNEVIHVIDNTPIHTGIFEQFAESLYYFGEKTGIKWKKNIEVKRMTFKRPKAKEISTEIRDLIMEHNQLDVELYAHGLKNFNNLNERHKKLKISFIKDKYNHVVPYCAKWCFFEFCMENKKFIKQNFDFFKRLTFYLIESKGIRDGKTYTKSWNESFIKAVEANFPSSDFTNYIIKNYDFSGEPLDQTSRIAKSVDDFFIKHKHKANKYYKALVFNESQVVITKEKRWFSSLFNN
;
A
#
# COMPACT_ATOMS: atom_id res chain seq x y z
N MET A 1 30.65 1.90 -6.94
CA MET A 1 30.68 0.98 -5.79
C MET A 1 31.18 -0.33 -6.31
N GLU A 2 32.34 -0.79 -5.84
CA GLU A 2 33.11 -1.92 -6.40
C GLU A 2 32.43 -3.30 -6.40
N ASN A 3 31.15 -3.42 -6.01
CA ASN A 3 30.45 -4.72 -5.98
C ASN A 3 28.93 -4.62 -6.15
N LYS A 4 28.39 -3.61 -6.85
CA LYS A 4 26.92 -3.49 -7.03
C LYS A 4 26.30 -4.75 -7.67
N ASP A 5 27.06 -5.42 -8.52
CA ASP A 5 26.64 -6.64 -9.23
C ASP A 5 26.50 -7.86 -8.32
N LYS A 6 27.13 -7.84 -7.14
CA LYS A 6 27.03 -8.91 -6.12
C LYS A 6 25.93 -8.67 -5.08
N VAL A 7 25.21 -7.56 -5.16
CA VAL A 7 24.13 -7.26 -4.22
C VAL A 7 22.78 -7.67 -4.80
N ILE A 8 22.03 -8.49 -4.07
CA ILE A 8 20.67 -8.91 -4.45
C ILE A 8 19.67 -8.41 -3.42
N PHE A 9 18.71 -7.59 -3.85
CA PHE A 9 17.58 -7.18 -3.03
C PHE A 9 16.36 -8.08 -3.31
N ILE A 10 15.87 -8.79 -2.29
CA ILE A 10 14.62 -9.52 -2.34
C ILE A 10 13.49 -8.65 -1.78
N HIS A 11 12.66 -8.12 -2.66
CA HIS A 11 11.48 -7.34 -2.32
C HIS A 11 10.29 -8.26 -2.08
N ILE A 12 10.07 -8.63 -0.82
CA ILE A 12 8.86 -9.33 -0.39
C ILE A 12 7.66 -8.36 -0.49
N PRO A 13 6.53 -8.73 -1.10
CA PRO A 13 5.37 -7.86 -1.18
C PRO A 13 4.94 -7.33 0.19
N LYS A 14 4.61 -6.03 0.23
CA LYS A 14 4.07 -5.33 1.42
C LYS A 14 5.03 -5.13 2.59
N THR A 15 6.34 -5.25 2.38
CA THR A 15 7.38 -4.99 3.40
C THR A 15 8.18 -3.70 3.16
N GLY A 16 7.62 -2.75 2.39
CA GLY A 16 8.25 -1.44 2.13
C GLY A 16 9.31 -1.45 1.03
N GLY A 17 9.45 -2.53 0.26
CA GLY A 17 10.53 -2.65 -0.71
C GLY A 17 10.50 -1.66 -1.89
N THR A 18 9.35 -1.09 -2.26
CA THR A 18 9.34 0.02 -3.25
C THR A 18 10.13 1.23 -2.73
N THR A 19 10.02 1.56 -1.44
CA THR A 19 10.80 2.63 -0.79
C THR A 19 12.28 2.29 -0.80
N ILE A 20 12.64 1.06 -0.42
CA ILE A 20 14.04 0.59 -0.38
C ILE A 20 14.67 0.62 -1.76
N ASN A 21 14.02 0.03 -2.77
CA ASN A 21 14.53 -0.02 -4.14
C ASN A 21 14.70 1.39 -4.74
N SER A 22 13.73 2.27 -4.53
CA SER A 22 13.81 3.66 -5.02
C SER A 22 14.93 4.42 -4.32
N ALA A 23 15.10 4.24 -3.00
CA ALA A 23 16.15 4.88 -2.23
C ALA A 23 17.56 4.41 -2.61
N MET A 24 17.76 3.10 -2.80
CA MET A 24 19.07 2.55 -3.17
C MET A 24 19.49 2.87 -4.61
N ASN A 25 18.52 3.04 -5.52
CA ASN A 25 18.79 3.36 -6.92
C ASN A 25 18.68 4.86 -7.25
N ASN A 26 18.30 5.69 -6.28
CA ASN A 26 18.07 7.11 -6.47
C ASN A 26 17.05 7.40 -7.59
N THR A 27 15.99 6.60 -7.67
CA THR A 27 14.93 6.70 -8.68
C THR A 27 13.63 7.20 -8.05
N PHE A 28 12.76 7.81 -8.86
CA PHE A 28 11.44 8.23 -8.39
C PHE A 28 10.53 7.04 -8.05
N TRP A 29 10.71 5.92 -8.76
CA TRP A 29 9.95 4.69 -8.62
C TRP A 29 10.86 3.46 -8.64
N GLN A 30 10.31 2.28 -8.35
CA GLN A 30 11.08 1.04 -8.37
C GLN A 30 11.62 0.72 -9.77
N THR A 31 12.81 0.14 -9.82
CA THR A 31 13.46 -0.37 -11.04
C THR A 31 12.77 -1.63 -11.55
N GLU A 32 13.17 -2.06 -12.76
CA GLU A 32 12.70 -3.31 -13.35
C GLU A 32 13.17 -4.53 -12.56
N VAL A 33 12.30 -5.53 -12.49
CA VAL A 33 12.56 -6.82 -11.81
C VAL A 33 13.61 -7.60 -12.61
N GLY A 34 14.59 -8.17 -11.91
CA GLY A 34 15.71 -8.87 -12.54
C GLY A 34 16.51 -9.70 -11.53
N PHE A 35 17.76 -10.00 -11.88
CA PHE A 35 18.64 -10.84 -11.04
C PHE A 35 19.00 -10.16 -9.70
N ASN A 36 19.35 -8.87 -9.72
CA ASN A 36 19.73 -8.12 -8.52
C ASN A 36 18.52 -7.50 -7.77
N TYR A 37 17.33 -7.54 -8.37
CA TYR A 37 16.09 -7.07 -7.77
C TYR A 37 15.00 -8.13 -7.92
N ARG A 38 14.87 -8.97 -6.89
CA ARG A 38 13.95 -10.11 -6.86
C ARG A 38 12.58 -9.68 -6.37
N HIS A 39 11.56 -9.98 -7.16
CA HIS A 39 10.17 -9.60 -6.89
C HIS A 39 9.20 -10.46 -7.72
N ILE A 40 7.94 -10.07 -7.74
CA ILE A 40 6.90 -10.64 -8.58
C ILE A 40 7.11 -10.22 -10.04
N LEU A 41 7.26 -11.20 -10.92
CA LEU A 41 7.32 -11.05 -12.37
C LEU A 41 5.96 -10.69 -12.98
N PRO A 42 5.88 -10.21 -14.24
CA PRO A 42 4.62 -9.91 -14.92
C PRO A 42 3.61 -11.07 -14.92
N ASN A 43 4.09 -12.31 -15.03
CA ASN A 43 3.29 -13.54 -14.94
C ASN A 43 2.81 -13.90 -13.52
N LYS A 44 3.06 -13.01 -12.55
CA LYS A 44 2.73 -13.13 -11.13
C LYS A 44 3.54 -14.17 -10.34
N LYS A 45 4.57 -14.80 -10.93
CA LYS A 45 5.51 -15.68 -10.20
C LYS A 45 6.58 -14.87 -9.49
N SER A 46 7.01 -15.34 -8.33
CA SER A 46 8.23 -14.83 -7.68
C SER A 46 9.46 -15.35 -8.41
N ASN A 47 10.44 -14.49 -8.67
CA ASN A 47 11.75 -14.90 -9.21
C ASN A 47 12.80 -15.16 -8.11
N SER A 48 12.37 -15.32 -6.86
CA SER A 48 13.27 -15.61 -5.72
C SER A 48 13.47 -17.10 -5.47
N GLY A 49 12.66 -17.97 -6.08
CA GLY A 49 12.60 -19.40 -5.73
C GLY A 49 13.91 -20.15 -5.90
N ASP A 50 14.74 -19.74 -6.85
CA ASP A 50 16.05 -20.32 -7.08
C ASP A 50 17.05 -20.02 -5.96
N ILE A 51 16.91 -18.88 -5.27
CA ILE A 51 17.73 -18.55 -4.08
C ILE A 51 17.39 -19.50 -2.94
N PHE A 52 16.11 -19.83 -2.77
CA PHE A 52 15.63 -20.65 -1.67
C PHE A 52 15.60 -22.15 -1.96
N ASP A 53 16.28 -22.61 -3.02
CA ASP A 53 16.59 -24.02 -3.24
C ASP A 53 17.97 -24.32 -2.64
N SER A 54 18.03 -25.20 -1.64
CA SER A 54 19.26 -25.57 -0.92
C SER A 54 20.39 -26.02 -1.85
N LYS A 55 20.07 -26.59 -3.01
CA LYS A 55 21.07 -26.97 -4.03
C LYS A 55 21.87 -25.78 -4.55
N ASN A 56 21.32 -24.56 -4.46
CA ASN A 56 21.94 -23.33 -4.92
C ASN A 56 22.66 -22.54 -3.83
N ILE A 57 22.75 -23.04 -2.57
CA ILE A 57 23.44 -22.32 -1.48
C ILE A 57 24.85 -21.91 -1.89
N ASN A 58 25.64 -22.83 -2.46
CA ASN A 58 27.02 -22.53 -2.85
C ASN A 58 27.10 -21.46 -3.96
N LYS A 59 26.14 -21.45 -4.89
CA LYS A 59 26.03 -20.41 -5.93
C LYS A 59 25.78 -19.03 -5.32
N TYR A 60 24.98 -18.96 -4.26
CA TYR A 60 24.56 -17.69 -3.67
C TYR A 60 25.46 -17.18 -2.54
N LYS A 61 26.45 -17.96 -2.08
CA LYS A 61 27.46 -17.54 -1.10
C LYS A 61 28.33 -16.37 -1.54
N GLU A 62 28.49 -16.15 -2.85
CA GLU A 62 29.30 -15.05 -3.38
C GLU A 62 28.56 -13.69 -3.39
N TYR A 63 27.26 -13.69 -3.10
CA TYR A 63 26.42 -12.49 -3.13
C TYR A 63 26.17 -11.94 -1.74
N VAL A 64 25.84 -10.66 -1.63
CA VAL A 64 25.23 -10.09 -0.43
C VAL A 64 23.75 -9.93 -0.70
N ILE A 65 22.94 -10.77 -0.07
CA ILE A 65 21.50 -10.80 -0.28
C ILE A 65 20.83 -10.12 0.90
N PHE A 66 19.79 -9.31 0.65
CA PHE A 66 19.03 -8.74 1.75
C PHE A 66 17.54 -8.68 1.45
N MET A 67 16.73 -8.75 2.50
CA MET A 67 15.28 -8.73 2.43
C MET A 67 14.67 -8.11 3.68
N MET A 68 13.44 -7.61 3.57
CA MET A 68 12.69 -7.06 4.69
C MET A 68 11.51 -7.96 5.00
N LEU A 69 11.40 -8.43 6.25
CA LEU A 69 10.21 -9.06 6.79
C LEU A 69 9.34 -8.03 7.52
N ARG A 70 8.09 -8.38 7.74
CA ARG A 70 7.09 -7.55 8.42
C ARG A 70 6.22 -8.46 9.25
N ASP A 71 5.74 -7.97 10.39
CA ASP A 71 4.77 -8.68 11.23
C ASP A 71 3.64 -9.26 10.36
N PRO A 72 3.35 -10.57 10.42
CA PRO A 72 2.40 -11.21 9.50
C PRO A 72 0.99 -10.61 9.56
N VAL A 73 0.56 -10.16 10.73
CA VAL A 73 -0.74 -9.50 10.93
C VAL A 73 -0.73 -8.15 10.21
N ASP A 74 0.28 -7.33 10.47
CA ASP A 74 0.44 -6.03 9.83
C ASP A 74 0.62 -6.17 8.30
N ARG A 75 1.33 -7.20 7.83
CA ARG A 75 1.51 -7.52 6.40
C ARG A 75 0.19 -7.88 5.73
N LEU A 76 -0.58 -8.82 6.30
CA LEU A 76 -1.82 -9.32 5.72
C LEU A 76 -2.88 -8.21 5.63
N ILE A 77 -3.05 -7.40 6.68
CA ILE A 77 -3.95 -6.23 6.62
C ILE A 77 -3.46 -5.25 5.53
N SER A 78 -2.15 -5.06 5.37
CA SER A 78 -1.59 -4.20 4.30
C SER A 78 -1.97 -4.68 2.91
N GLU A 79 -1.92 -5.99 2.72
CA GLU A 79 -2.23 -6.67 1.47
C GLU A 79 -3.72 -6.57 1.16
N TYR A 80 -4.59 -6.98 2.09
CA TYR A 80 -6.03 -6.95 1.89
C TYR A 80 -6.53 -5.56 1.48
N TYR A 81 -6.17 -4.52 2.24
CA TYR A 81 -6.60 -3.15 1.92
C TYR A 81 -5.94 -2.58 0.66
N PHE A 82 -4.86 -3.19 0.18
CA PHE A 82 -4.28 -2.86 -1.11
C PHE A 82 -5.04 -3.53 -2.25
N ILE A 83 -5.49 -4.77 -2.10
CA ILE A 83 -6.07 -5.55 -3.20
C ILE A 83 -7.60 -5.53 -3.26
N LYS A 84 -8.32 -5.26 -2.17
CA LYS A 84 -9.78 -5.50 -2.07
C LYS A 84 -10.62 -4.77 -3.13
N GLU A 85 -10.11 -3.63 -3.63
CA GLU A 85 -10.74 -2.83 -4.69
C GLU A 85 -10.06 -3.01 -6.07
N ARG A 86 -9.11 -3.94 -6.19
CA ARG A 86 -8.29 -4.13 -7.40
C ARG A 86 -8.63 -5.46 -8.05
N GLN A 87 -9.49 -5.40 -9.06
CA GLN A 87 -9.98 -6.58 -9.77
C GLN A 87 -8.85 -7.45 -10.33
N GLU A 88 -7.77 -6.84 -10.80
CA GLU A 88 -6.54 -7.53 -11.29
C GLU A 88 -5.90 -8.49 -10.27
N PHE A 89 -6.12 -8.28 -8.97
CA PHE A 89 -5.63 -9.16 -7.90
C PHE A 89 -6.74 -10.06 -7.37
N ILE A 90 -7.95 -9.53 -7.20
CA ILE A 90 -9.10 -10.32 -6.73
C ILE A 90 -9.45 -11.45 -7.69
N ASP A 91 -9.28 -11.25 -9.00
CA ASP A 91 -9.52 -12.28 -10.01
C ASP A 91 -8.51 -13.43 -9.99
N LEU A 92 -7.40 -13.27 -9.27
CA LEU A 92 -6.44 -14.36 -9.07
C LEU A 92 -6.91 -15.37 -8.00
N LEU A 93 -7.89 -14.98 -7.17
CA LEU A 93 -8.47 -15.84 -6.15
C LEU A 93 -9.64 -16.63 -6.74
N LYS A 94 -9.59 -17.96 -6.65
CA LYS A 94 -10.66 -18.85 -7.11
C LYS A 94 -11.96 -18.55 -6.37
N ASN A 95 -11.87 -18.42 -5.05
CA ASN A 95 -12.98 -18.03 -4.19
C ASN A 95 -12.82 -16.56 -3.79
N LYS A 96 -13.50 -15.66 -4.49
CA LYS A 96 -13.41 -14.22 -4.24
C LYS A 96 -13.96 -13.89 -2.84
N PRO A 97 -13.14 -13.37 -1.92
CA PRO A 97 -13.57 -13.12 -0.56
C PRO A 97 -14.51 -11.91 -0.52
N LYS A 98 -15.60 -12.05 0.23
CA LYS A 98 -16.62 -11.00 0.38
C LYS A 98 -16.25 -9.94 1.42
N ASN A 99 -15.37 -10.27 2.35
CA ASN A 99 -14.94 -9.43 3.46
C ASN A 99 -13.54 -9.85 3.94
N PHE A 100 -13.04 -9.17 4.97
CA PHE A 100 -11.69 -9.40 5.48
C PHE A 100 -11.52 -10.80 6.10
N GLU A 101 -12.52 -11.26 6.86
CA GLU A 101 -12.48 -12.59 7.48
C GLU A 101 -12.44 -13.72 6.42
N ALA A 102 -13.25 -13.61 5.37
CA ALA A 102 -13.24 -14.53 4.24
C ALA A 102 -11.90 -14.47 3.47
N TYR A 103 -11.24 -13.31 3.45
CA TYR A 103 -9.90 -13.19 2.87
C TYR A 103 -8.89 -13.99 3.70
N ILE A 104 -8.87 -13.82 5.04
CA ILE A 104 -7.96 -14.53 5.95
C ILE A 104 -8.13 -16.06 5.84
N LYS A 105 -9.38 -16.53 5.79
CA LYS A 105 -9.71 -17.96 5.67
C LYS A 105 -9.44 -18.54 4.27
N ASN A 106 -9.15 -17.71 3.28
CA ASN A 106 -8.85 -18.18 1.92
C ASN A 106 -7.42 -18.75 1.86
N ARG A 107 -7.33 -20.06 1.62
CA ARG A 107 -6.06 -20.81 1.50
C ARG A 107 -5.04 -20.20 0.53
N GLN A 108 -5.46 -19.53 -0.54
CA GLN A 108 -4.54 -18.90 -1.50
C GLN A 108 -3.82 -17.66 -0.91
N THR A 109 -4.33 -17.08 0.18
CA THR A 109 -3.78 -15.86 0.80
C THR A 109 -2.86 -16.15 1.99
N GLN A 110 -2.85 -17.41 2.44
CA GLN A 110 -2.16 -17.88 3.63
C GLN A 110 -0.67 -18.11 3.35
N ASN A 111 0.17 -17.83 4.35
CA ASN A 111 1.62 -18.06 4.31
C ASN A 111 2.27 -17.49 3.03
N ALA A 112 1.84 -16.28 2.67
CA ALA A 112 2.19 -15.67 1.39
C ALA A 112 3.69 -15.35 1.28
N VAL A 113 4.38 -15.10 2.40
CA VAL A 113 5.82 -14.85 2.39
C VAL A 113 6.58 -16.14 2.07
N VAL A 114 6.30 -17.25 2.77
CA VAL A 114 6.93 -18.55 2.47
C VAL A 114 6.66 -18.96 1.01
N ASN A 115 5.41 -18.84 0.55
CA ASN A 115 5.06 -19.10 -0.85
C ASN A 115 5.88 -18.24 -1.83
N PHE A 116 6.02 -16.94 -1.54
CA PHE A 116 6.82 -16.02 -2.35
C PHE A 116 8.30 -16.43 -2.40
N LEU A 117 8.90 -16.77 -1.27
CA LEU A 117 10.31 -17.16 -1.20
C LEU A 117 10.57 -18.48 -1.94
N ARG A 118 9.61 -19.41 -1.92
CA ARG A 118 9.66 -20.65 -2.73
C ARG A 118 9.36 -20.45 -4.22
N GLY A 119 9.28 -19.21 -4.72
CA GLY A 119 9.10 -18.93 -6.14
C GLY A 119 7.68 -19.14 -6.68
N ARG A 120 6.68 -19.33 -5.80
CA ARG A 120 5.31 -19.63 -6.23
C ARG A 120 4.65 -18.41 -6.86
N ARG A 121 3.56 -18.67 -7.58
CA ARG A 121 2.71 -17.62 -8.11
C ARG A 121 1.98 -16.92 -6.98
N MET A 122 1.76 -15.62 -7.11
CA MET A 122 0.85 -14.89 -6.22
C MET A 122 -0.54 -15.57 -6.24
N TYR A 123 -1.06 -15.84 -5.05
CA TYR A 123 -2.31 -16.57 -4.85
C TYR A 123 -2.33 -17.96 -5.51
N ASP A 124 -1.22 -18.69 -5.41
CA ASP A 124 -1.15 -20.07 -5.91
C ASP A 124 -2.17 -20.99 -5.23
N LEU A 125 -2.61 -22.03 -5.94
CA LEU A 125 -3.39 -23.12 -5.36
C LEU A 125 -2.51 -24.07 -4.53
N HIS A 126 -1.19 -24.04 -4.70
CA HIS A 126 -0.28 -24.81 -3.86
C HIS A 126 -0.02 -24.04 -2.56
N ALA A 127 -0.46 -24.60 -1.43
CA ALA A 127 -0.21 -24.00 -0.12
C ALA A 127 1.20 -24.36 0.35
N ALA A 128 1.79 -23.45 1.12
CA ALA A 128 3.01 -23.72 1.85
C ALA A 128 2.81 -24.79 2.91
N LYS A 129 3.83 -25.62 3.06
CA LYS A 129 3.92 -26.67 4.07
C LYS A 129 5.12 -26.41 4.99
N GLN A 130 5.21 -27.13 6.10
CA GLN A 130 6.33 -26.98 7.03
C GLN A 130 7.68 -27.24 6.34
N GLU A 131 7.76 -28.17 5.40
CA GLU A 131 9.00 -28.46 4.66
C GLU A 131 9.47 -27.26 3.83
N ASP A 132 8.55 -26.46 3.30
CA ASP A 132 8.89 -25.22 2.59
C ASP A 132 9.52 -24.19 3.52
N LEU A 133 8.98 -24.06 4.74
CA LEU A 133 9.52 -23.16 5.75
C LEU A 133 10.90 -23.62 6.22
N ASN A 134 11.04 -24.92 6.52
CA ASN A 134 12.30 -25.51 6.94
C ASN A 134 13.41 -25.26 5.91
N GLU A 135 13.10 -25.43 4.62
CA GLU A 135 14.02 -25.13 3.52
C GLU A 135 14.37 -23.63 3.45
N VAL A 136 13.36 -22.75 3.59
CA VAL A 136 13.59 -21.29 3.60
C VAL A 136 14.51 -20.89 4.75
N ILE A 137 14.27 -21.37 5.97
CA ILE A 137 15.11 -21.10 7.14
C ILE A 137 16.52 -21.67 6.93
N HIS A 138 16.63 -22.90 6.44
CA HIS A 138 17.91 -23.53 6.14
C HIS A 138 18.76 -22.68 5.19
N VAL A 139 18.15 -22.17 4.11
CA VAL A 139 18.85 -21.28 3.17
C VAL A 139 19.22 -19.95 3.82
N ILE A 140 18.33 -19.33 4.61
CA ILE A 140 18.61 -18.07 5.33
C ILE A 140 19.83 -18.24 6.23
N ASP A 141 19.94 -19.36 6.94
CA ASP A 141 21.01 -19.58 7.90
C ASP A 141 22.34 -19.99 7.25
N ASN A 142 22.31 -20.49 6.01
CA ASN A 142 23.49 -21.02 5.30
C ASN A 142 23.94 -20.18 4.09
N THR A 143 23.25 -19.06 3.84
CA THR A 143 23.53 -18.10 2.76
C THR A 143 23.69 -16.71 3.38
N PRO A 144 24.47 -15.79 2.79
CA PRO A 144 24.56 -14.38 3.24
C PRO A 144 23.28 -13.58 2.99
N ILE A 145 22.15 -14.03 3.53
CA ILE A 145 20.85 -13.37 3.50
C ILE A 145 20.67 -12.54 4.76
N HIS A 146 20.67 -11.23 4.59
CA HIS A 146 20.50 -10.24 5.64
C HIS A 146 19.03 -9.84 5.74
N THR A 147 18.40 -10.23 6.85
CA THR A 147 16.97 -9.99 7.08
C THR A 147 16.76 -8.79 8.00
N GLY A 148 16.06 -7.77 7.52
CA GLY A 148 15.59 -6.64 8.32
C GLY A 148 14.12 -6.80 8.73
N ILE A 149 13.70 -5.94 9.66
CA ILE A 149 12.35 -5.92 10.25
C ILE A 149 11.67 -4.58 9.97
N PHE A 150 10.52 -4.63 9.30
CA PHE A 150 9.78 -3.45 8.86
C PHE A 150 9.40 -2.52 10.02
N GLU A 151 9.08 -3.08 11.17
CA GLU A 151 8.74 -2.38 12.41
C GLU A 151 9.93 -1.57 12.96
N GLN A 152 11.16 -1.97 12.58
CA GLN A 152 12.44 -1.34 12.91
C GLN A 152 13.11 -0.83 11.61
N PHE A 153 12.36 -0.08 10.79
CA PHE A 153 12.74 0.23 9.41
C PHE A 153 14.06 1.00 9.30
N ALA A 154 14.32 1.98 10.19
CA ALA A 154 15.53 2.80 10.15
C ALA A 154 16.78 1.95 10.48
N GLU A 155 16.66 1.14 11.52
CA GLU A 155 17.67 0.18 11.97
C GLU A 155 17.95 -0.86 10.88
N SER A 156 16.90 -1.33 10.20
CA SER A 156 17.04 -2.27 9.10
C SER A 156 17.77 -1.66 7.90
N LEU A 157 17.47 -0.40 7.55
CA LEU A 157 18.24 0.31 6.52
C LEU A 157 19.70 0.48 6.92
N TYR A 158 19.98 0.88 8.17
CA TYR A 158 21.35 0.94 8.68
C TYR A 158 22.06 -0.41 8.47
N TYR A 159 21.45 -1.49 8.93
CA TYR A 159 21.98 -2.84 8.81
C TYR A 159 22.28 -3.22 7.36
N PHE A 160 21.36 -2.95 6.44
CA PHE A 160 21.59 -3.20 5.01
C PHE A 160 22.73 -2.35 4.46
N GLY A 161 22.84 -1.08 4.86
CA GLY A 161 23.94 -0.21 4.44
C GLY A 161 25.31 -0.77 4.84
N GLU A 162 25.44 -1.25 6.08
CA GLU A 162 26.68 -1.86 6.59
C GLU A 162 27.06 -3.13 5.82
N LYS A 163 26.08 -3.96 5.46
CA LYS A 163 26.33 -5.24 4.78
C LYS A 163 26.58 -5.09 3.29
N THR A 164 25.91 -4.14 2.64
CA THR A 164 25.94 -3.98 1.18
C THR A 164 26.84 -2.85 0.70
N GLY A 165 27.26 -1.95 1.61
CA GLY A 165 27.93 -0.70 1.26
C GLY A 165 26.99 0.38 0.70
N ILE A 166 25.67 0.15 0.63
CA ILE A 166 24.70 1.13 0.14
C ILE A 166 24.67 2.36 1.06
N LYS A 167 24.81 3.54 0.47
CA LYS A 167 24.70 4.82 1.18
C LYS A 167 23.28 5.36 1.07
N TRP A 168 22.55 5.30 2.18
CA TRP A 168 21.19 5.83 2.27
C TRP A 168 21.20 7.36 2.38
N LYS A 169 20.24 8.01 1.73
CA LYS A 169 19.99 9.45 1.95
C LYS A 169 19.48 9.68 3.37
N LYS A 170 19.81 10.84 3.94
CA LYS A 170 19.28 11.28 5.25
C LYS A 170 17.75 11.34 5.24
N ASN A 171 17.17 11.83 4.15
CA ASN A 171 15.74 11.91 3.94
C ASN A 171 15.31 10.89 2.88
N ILE A 172 14.43 9.97 3.25
CA ILE A 172 13.86 8.97 2.34
C ILE A 172 12.36 9.19 2.24
N GLU A 173 11.88 9.35 1.01
CA GLU A 173 10.46 9.48 0.72
C GLU A 173 9.78 8.11 0.75
N VAL A 174 8.67 8.00 1.48
CA VAL A 174 7.89 6.75 1.52
C VAL A 174 7.05 6.63 0.25
N LYS A 175 7.31 5.58 -0.55
CA LYS A 175 6.74 5.43 -1.91
C LYS A 175 5.43 4.65 -2.00
N ARG A 176 4.92 4.06 -0.92
CA ARG A 176 3.58 3.45 -0.90
C ARG A 176 2.93 3.55 0.48
N MET A 177 1.80 4.24 0.55
CA MET A 177 0.90 4.26 1.69
C MET A 177 -0.52 3.91 1.24
N THR A 178 -1.18 3.00 1.96
CA THR A 178 -2.61 2.72 1.77
C THR A 178 -3.40 3.85 2.46
N PHE A 179 -4.31 4.53 1.75
CA PHE A 179 -5.01 5.73 2.27
C PHE A 179 -5.81 5.46 3.54
N LYS A 180 -6.57 4.37 3.57
CA LYS A 180 -7.38 3.96 4.71
C LYS A 180 -7.16 2.48 4.96
N ARG A 181 -6.58 2.18 6.10
CA ARG A 181 -6.31 0.84 6.58
C ARG A 181 -6.27 0.87 8.12
N PRO A 182 -6.94 -0.06 8.81
CA PRO A 182 -6.75 -0.26 10.25
C PRO A 182 -5.29 -0.59 10.56
N LYS A 183 -4.77 0.00 11.64
CA LYS A 183 -3.50 -0.43 12.23
C LYS A 183 -3.69 -1.82 12.83
N ALA A 184 -2.60 -2.58 12.94
CA ALA A 184 -2.63 -3.88 13.60
C ALA A 184 -3.15 -3.82 15.05
N LYS A 185 -3.01 -2.68 15.73
CA LYS A 185 -3.54 -2.44 17.09
C LYS A 185 -5.04 -2.11 17.14
N GLU A 186 -5.66 -1.84 15.99
CA GLU A 186 -7.07 -1.43 15.89
C GLU A 186 -7.99 -2.60 15.49
N ILE A 187 -7.43 -3.78 15.18
CA ILE A 187 -8.20 -5.00 14.93
C ILE A 187 -8.47 -5.73 16.25
N SER A 188 -9.58 -6.49 16.30
CA SER A 188 -9.93 -7.28 17.48
C SER A 188 -8.96 -8.45 17.69
N THR A 189 -8.88 -8.95 18.93
CA THR A 189 -8.04 -10.10 19.28
C THR A 189 -8.42 -11.34 18.47
N GLU A 190 -9.72 -11.56 18.24
CA GLU A 190 -10.23 -12.70 17.48
C GLU A 190 -9.74 -12.67 16.01
N ILE A 191 -9.75 -11.49 15.38
CA ILE A 191 -9.23 -11.34 14.01
C ILE A 191 -7.71 -11.51 13.98
N ARG A 192 -7.01 -11.03 15.01
CA ARG A 192 -5.56 -11.19 15.13
C ARG A 192 -5.18 -12.66 15.22
N ASP A 193 -5.84 -13.41 16.10
CA ASP A 193 -5.59 -14.82 16.32
C ASP A 193 -5.93 -15.65 15.08
N LEU A 194 -7.05 -15.33 14.41
CA LEU A 194 -7.42 -15.95 13.14
C LEU A 194 -6.36 -15.73 12.05
N ILE A 195 -5.75 -14.54 11.98
CA ILE A 195 -4.65 -14.28 11.04
C ILE A 195 -3.44 -15.14 11.40
N MET A 196 -3.07 -15.19 12.68
CA MET A 196 -1.93 -15.98 13.13
C MET A 196 -2.13 -17.48 12.87
N GLU A 197 -3.31 -18.01 13.16
CA GLU A 197 -3.69 -19.41 12.92
C GLU A 197 -3.54 -19.78 11.44
N HIS A 198 -4.01 -18.92 10.53
CA HIS A 198 -3.95 -19.18 9.10
C HIS A 198 -2.62 -18.78 8.43
N ASN A 199 -1.67 -18.21 9.17
CA ASN A 199 -0.36 -17.79 8.65
C ASN A 199 0.80 -18.27 9.54
N GLN A 200 0.66 -19.44 10.17
CA GLN A 200 1.63 -20.00 11.11
C GLN A 200 3.07 -20.04 10.56
N LEU A 201 3.25 -20.42 9.29
CA LEU A 201 4.59 -20.50 8.70
C LEU A 201 5.23 -19.13 8.51
N ASP A 202 4.45 -18.12 8.13
CA ASP A 202 4.94 -16.74 8.05
C ASP A 202 5.22 -16.18 9.47
N VAL A 203 4.47 -16.60 10.49
CA VAL A 203 4.72 -16.26 11.91
C VAL A 203 6.04 -16.84 12.40
N GLU A 204 6.29 -18.13 12.13
CA GLU A 204 7.56 -18.78 12.47
C GLU A 204 8.75 -18.16 11.74
N LEU A 205 8.61 -17.92 10.43
CA LEU A 205 9.63 -17.23 9.63
C LEU A 205 9.95 -15.84 10.18
N TYR A 206 8.91 -15.06 10.52
CA TYR A 206 9.07 -13.74 11.09
C TYR A 206 9.78 -13.80 12.45
N ALA A 207 9.40 -14.73 13.32
CA ALA A 207 10.02 -14.91 14.63
C ALA A 207 11.52 -15.25 14.50
N HIS A 208 11.89 -16.14 13.56
CA HIS A 208 13.28 -16.47 13.25
C HIS A 208 14.06 -15.24 12.78
N GLY A 209 13.52 -14.52 11.79
CA GLY A 209 14.15 -13.30 11.26
C GLY A 209 14.29 -12.19 12.31
N LEU A 210 13.28 -11.99 13.15
CA LEU A 210 13.28 -11.00 14.23
C LEU A 210 14.33 -11.33 15.30
N LYS A 211 14.42 -12.61 15.70
CA LYS A 211 15.45 -13.08 16.64
C LYS A 211 16.85 -12.81 16.08
N ASN A 212 17.11 -13.19 14.84
CA ASN A 212 18.40 -12.96 14.19
C ASN A 212 18.73 -11.46 14.07
N PHE A 213 17.75 -10.64 13.68
CA PHE A 213 17.93 -9.20 13.56
C PHE A 213 18.22 -8.53 14.93
N ASN A 214 17.48 -8.89 15.98
CA ASN A 214 17.68 -8.33 17.31
C ASN A 214 19.04 -8.72 17.92
N ASN A 215 19.50 -9.96 17.68
CA ASN A 215 20.84 -10.41 18.12
C ASN A 215 21.98 -9.62 17.46
N LEU A 216 21.74 -9.05 16.28
CA LEU A 216 22.70 -8.17 15.61
C LEU A 216 22.64 -6.75 16.21
N ASN A 217 21.42 -6.25 16.50
CA ASN A 217 21.12 -4.86 16.87
C ASN A 217 21.75 -4.32 18.15
N GLU A 218 22.20 -5.16 19.10
CA GLU A 218 22.89 -4.67 20.31
C GLU A 218 24.13 -3.80 20.00
N ARG A 219 24.65 -3.84 18.76
CA ARG A 219 25.88 -3.16 18.34
C ARG A 219 25.68 -1.98 17.38
N HIS A 220 24.45 -1.64 17.00
CA HIS A 220 24.21 -0.69 15.90
C HIS A 220 24.02 0.75 16.39
N LYS A 221 24.87 1.68 15.92
CA LYS A 221 24.68 3.13 16.12
C LYS A 221 23.41 3.58 15.39
N LYS A 222 22.53 4.30 16.07
CA LYS A 222 21.31 4.88 15.47
C LYS A 222 21.70 5.92 14.40
N LEU A 223 21.66 5.55 13.11
CA LEU A 223 21.63 6.56 12.04
C LEU A 223 20.33 7.37 12.16
N LYS A 224 20.45 8.70 12.09
CA LYS A 224 19.29 9.58 11.97
C LYS A 224 18.80 9.60 10.50
N ILE A 225 18.14 8.52 10.07
CA ILE A 225 17.35 8.52 8.84
C ILE A 225 15.97 9.07 9.17
N SER A 226 15.53 10.11 8.45
CA SER A 226 14.18 10.64 8.50
C SER A 226 13.36 10.18 7.30
N PHE A 227 12.10 9.82 7.57
CA PHE A 227 11.16 9.42 6.53
C PHE A 227 10.21 10.56 6.23
N ILE A 228 10.23 11.02 4.98
CA ILE A 228 9.25 11.99 4.49
C ILE A 228 8.00 11.18 4.11
N LYS A 229 6.99 11.24 4.98
CA LYS A 229 5.69 10.63 4.76
C LYS A 229 4.74 11.70 4.26
N ASP A 230 4.51 11.71 2.95
CA ASP A 230 3.44 12.51 2.38
C ASP A 230 2.36 11.58 1.81
N LYS A 231 1.21 11.53 2.50
CA LYS A 231 0.07 10.72 2.07
C LYS A 231 -0.51 11.19 0.73
N TYR A 232 -0.18 12.39 0.28
CA TYR A 232 -0.64 12.96 -0.97
C TYR A 232 0.15 12.50 -2.20
N ASN A 233 1.39 12.02 -2.04
CA ASN A 233 2.21 11.54 -3.16
C ASN A 233 1.55 10.38 -3.93
N HIS A 234 0.59 9.67 -3.32
CA HIS A 234 -0.11 8.56 -3.95
C HIS A 234 -1.48 8.90 -4.51
N VAL A 235 -2.03 10.07 -4.20
CA VAL A 235 -3.41 10.41 -4.57
C VAL A 235 -3.58 10.44 -6.09
N VAL A 236 -2.76 11.23 -6.80
CA VAL A 236 -2.87 11.35 -8.26
C VAL A 236 -2.58 10.01 -8.95
N PRO A 237 -1.49 9.28 -8.63
CA PRO A 237 -1.28 7.93 -9.18
C PRO A 237 -2.41 6.94 -8.92
N TYR A 238 -3.11 7.06 -7.78
CA TYR A 238 -4.28 6.24 -7.49
C TYR A 238 -5.47 6.63 -8.36
N CYS A 239 -5.82 7.91 -8.39
CA CYS A 239 -6.99 8.39 -9.13
C CYS A 239 -6.87 8.20 -10.64
N ALA A 240 -5.65 8.18 -11.18
CA ALA A 240 -5.40 7.87 -12.59
C ALA A 240 -5.80 6.42 -12.96
N LYS A 241 -5.94 5.52 -11.97
CA LYS A 241 -6.25 4.10 -12.18
C LYS A 241 -7.57 3.65 -11.56
N TRP A 242 -7.98 4.26 -10.45
CA TRP A 242 -9.13 3.84 -9.65
C TRP A 242 -10.02 5.04 -9.31
N CYS A 243 -11.31 4.80 -9.09
CA CYS A 243 -12.22 5.87 -8.71
C CYS A 243 -11.88 6.35 -7.30
N PHE A 244 -11.81 7.67 -7.08
CA PHE A 244 -11.28 8.20 -5.82
C PHE A 244 -12.10 7.76 -4.60
N PHE A 245 -13.42 7.62 -4.69
CA PHE A 245 -14.23 7.14 -3.57
C PHE A 245 -14.14 5.63 -3.32
N GLU A 246 -13.54 4.81 -4.19
CA GLU A 246 -13.50 3.36 -4.00
C GLU A 246 -12.77 2.95 -2.72
N PHE A 247 -11.78 3.72 -2.25
CA PHE A 247 -11.06 3.38 -1.02
C PHE A 247 -11.84 3.67 0.27
N CYS A 248 -12.90 4.49 0.23
CA CYS A 248 -13.57 4.99 1.43
C CYS A 248 -15.10 4.91 1.43
N MET A 249 -15.76 4.64 0.30
CA MET A 249 -17.22 4.54 0.19
C MET A 249 -17.68 3.08 0.05
N GLU A 250 -18.64 2.70 0.89
CA GLU A 250 -19.21 1.34 0.90
C GLU A 250 -20.35 1.18 -0.11
N ASN A 251 -21.11 2.26 -0.41
CA ASN A 251 -22.22 2.24 -1.35
C ASN A 251 -21.76 2.12 -2.82
N LYS A 252 -21.44 0.88 -3.24
CA LYS A 252 -21.01 0.57 -4.61
C LYS A 252 -22.05 0.93 -5.67
N LYS A 253 -23.36 0.94 -5.31
CA LYS A 253 -24.42 1.37 -6.23
C LYS A 253 -24.28 2.87 -6.56
N PHE A 254 -24.02 3.71 -5.55
CA PHE A 254 -23.78 5.14 -5.74
C PHE A 254 -22.53 5.38 -6.58
N ILE A 255 -21.44 4.64 -6.31
CA ILE A 255 -20.21 4.70 -7.12
C ILE A 255 -20.50 4.39 -8.58
N LYS A 256 -21.19 3.26 -8.85
CA LYS A 256 -21.51 2.81 -10.20
C LYS A 256 -22.37 3.82 -10.96
N GLN A 257 -23.40 4.39 -10.32
CA GLN A 257 -24.29 5.36 -10.95
C GLN A 257 -23.58 6.66 -11.32
N ASN A 258 -22.54 7.05 -10.57
CA ASN A 258 -21.82 8.31 -10.75
C ASN A 258 -20.42 8.12 -11.36
N PHE A 259 -20.11 6.93 -11.88
CA PHE A 259 -18.76 6.60 -12.35
C PHE A 259 -18.27 7.52 -13.47
N ASP A 260 -19.14 7.84 -14.44
CA ASP A 260 -18.79 8.78 -15.53
C ASP A 260 -18.47 10.17 -14.99
N PHE A 261 -19.26 10.69 -14.05
CA PHE A 261 -18.99 11.96 -13.37
C PHE A 261 -17.62 11.94 -12.66
N PHE A 262 -17.34 10.91 -11.87
CA PHE A 262 -16.07 10.79 -11.14
C PHE A 262 -14.88 10.72 -12.10
N LYS A 263 -14.99 9.92 -13.16
CA LYS A 263 -13.97 9.79 -14.19
C LYS A 263 -13.68 11.14 -14.85
N ARG A 264 -14.71 11.86 -15.29
CA ARG A 264 -14.57 13.18 -15.93
C ARG A 264 -13.95 14.20 -14.99
N LEU A 265 -14.42 14.29 -13.74
CA LEU A 265 -13.85 15.19 -12.75
C LEU A 265 -12.37 14.91 -12.50
N THR A 266 -12.00 13.63 -12.33
CA THR A 266 -10.62 13.22 -12.11
C THR A 266 -9.71 13.61 -13.28
N PHE A 267 -10.08 13.26 -14.51
CA PHE A 267 -9.23 13.56 -15.66
C PHE A 267 -9.25 15.04 -16.04
N TYR A 268 -10.33 15.78 -15.78
CA TYR A 268 -10.32 17.23 -15.95
C TYR A 268 -9.34 17.92 -14.99
N LEU A 269 -9.30 17.51 -13.71
CA LEU A 269 -8.34 18.05 -12.74
C LEU A 269 -6.89 17.70 -13.09
N ILE A 270 -6.64 16.46 -13.53
CA ILE A 270 -5.29 15.99 -13.87
C ILE A 270 -4.86 16.53 -15.23
N GLU A 271 -5.58 16.25 -16.29
CA GLU A 271 -5.16 16.52 -17.67
C GLU A 271 -5.43 17.97 -18.04
N SER A 272 -6.68 18.43 -17.91
CA SER A 272 -7.08 19.78 -18.37
C SER A 272 -6.56 20.89 -17.45
N LYS A 273 -6.51 20.67 -16.14
CA LYS A 273 -6.00 21.67 -15.16
C LYS A 273 -4.55 21.44 -14.74
N GLY A 274 -3.93 20.36 -15.18
CA GLY A 274 -2.51 20.09 -14.92
C GLY A 274 -2.18 19.86 -13.43
N ILE A 275 -3.16 19.51 -12.58
CA ILE A 275 -2.90 19.32 -11.15
C ILE A 275 -2.11 18.03 -10.95
N ARG A 276 -0.93 18.15 -10.34
CA ARG A 276 -0.04 17.03 -9.98
C ARG A 276 0.18 16.91 -8.47
N ASP A 277 -0.07 17.98 -7.74
CA ASP A 277 -0.01 18.00 -6.28
C ASP A 277 -1.22 17.27 -5.69
N GLY A 278 -0.97 16.19 -4.94
CA GLY A 278 -2.04 15.33 -4.44
C GLY A 278 -2.96 16.02 -3.44
N LYS A 279 -2.48 16.99 -2.67
CA LYS A 279 -3.29 17.71 -1.68
C LYS A 279 -4.25 18.69 -2.32
N THR A 280 -3.71 19.47 -3.26
CA THR A 280 -4.46 20.37 -4.14
C THR A 280 -5.50 19.59 -4.94
N TYR A 281 -5.13 18.42 -5.48
CA TYR A 281 -6.05 17.54 -6.17
C TYR A 281 -7.19 17.10 -5.25
N THR A 282 -6.89 16.54 -4.07
CA THR A 282 -7.92 16.04 -3.14
C THR A 282 -8.89 17.14 -2.75
N LYS A 283 -8.38 18.32 -2.41
CA LYS A 283 -9.22 19.46 -2.01
C LYS A 283 -10.13 19.92 -3.15
N SER A 284 -9.56 20.10 -4.34
CA SER A 284 -10.30 20.51 -5.55
C SER A 284 -11.36 19.47 -5.93
N TRP A 285 -11.03 18.19 -5.82
CA TRP A 285 -11.94 17.08 -6.12
C TRP A 285 -13.11 17.04 -5.13
N ASN A 286 -12.86 17.15 -3.82
CA ASN A 286 -13.90 17.18 -2.79
C ASN A 286 -14.86 18.36 -2.97
N GLU A 287 -14.33 19.58 -3.12
CA GLU A 287 -15.16 20.77 -3.27
C GLU A 287 -15.97 20.74 -4.57
N SER A 288 -15.39 20.23 -5.66
CA SER A 288 -16.11 20.04 -6.92
C SER A 288 -17.22 19.00 -6.81
N PHE A 289 -17.01 17.91 -6.08
CA PHE A 289 -18.06 16.92 -5.81
C PHE A 289 -19.21 17.53 -5.01
N ILE A 290 -18.92 18.29 -3.95
CA ILE A 290 -19.96 18.97 -3.15
C ILE A 290 -20.77 19.94 -4.01
N LYS A 291 -20.13 20.76 -4.84
CA LYS A 291 -20.84 21.66 -5.77
C LYS A 291 -21.70 20.91 -6.78
N ALA A 292 -21.23 19.78 -7.29
CA ALA A 292 -22.01 18.97 -8.20
C ALA A 292 -23.24 18.37 -7.51
N VAL A 293 -23.12 17.89 -6.28
CA VAL A 293 -24.26 17.42 -5.47
C VAL A 293 -25.27 18.55 -5.25
N GLU A 294 -24.82 19.73 -4.86
CA GLU A 294 -25.68 20.91 -4.65
C GLU A 294 -26.41 21.31 -5.93
N ALA A 295 -25.74 21.33 -7.07
CA ALA A 295 -26.34 21.67 -8.36
C ALA A 295 -27.37 20.65 -8.84
N ASN A 296 -27.14 19.36 -8.59
CA ASN A 296 -28.05 18.30 -9.05
C ASN A 296 -29.23 18.07 -8.09
N PHE A 297 -29.06 18.37 -6.81
CA PHE A 297 -30.06 18.17 -5.76
C PHE A 297 -30.20 19.42 -4.86
N PRO A 298 -30.59 20.57 -5.41
CA PRO A 298 -30.60 21.83 -4.69
C PRO A 298 -31.55 21.77 -3.48
N SER A 299 -31.06 22.27 -2.34
CA SER A 299 -31.81 22.34 -1.07
C SER A 299 -32.42 21.02 -0.57
N SER A 300 -31.92 19.88 -1.07
CA SER A 300 -32.40 18.56 -0.67
C SER A 300 -31.88 18.14 0.72
N ASP A 301 -32.59 17.23 1.38
CA ASP A 301 -32.11 16.60 2.61
C ASP A 301 -30.77 15.88 2.41
N PHE A 302 -30.53 15.29 1.23
CA PHE A 302 -29.26 14.68 0.85
C PHE A 302 -28.11 15.68 0.81
N THR A 303 -28.28 16.78 0.08
CA THR A 303 -27.28 17.85 -0.02
C THR A 303 -26.99 18.45 1.35
N ASN A 304 -28.04 18.79 2.11
CA ASN A 304 -27.88 19.35 3.46
C ASN A 304 -27.16 18.38 4.40
N TYR A 305 -27.42 17.07 4.28
CA TYR A 305 -26.75 16.05 5.10
C TYR A 305 -25.26 15.95 4.77
N ILE A 306 -24.87 15.96 3.49
CA ILE A 306 -23.46 15.91 3.10
C ILE A 306 -22.75 17.20 3.52
N ILE A 307 -23.31 18.37 3.22
CA ILE A 307 -22.69 19.67 3.55
C ILE A 307 -22.50 19.83 5.05
N LYS A 308 -23.52 19.47 5.87
CA LYS A 308 -23.43 19.55 7.33
C LYS A 308 -22.27 18.72 7.91
N ASN A 309 -21.93 17.60 7.27
CA ASN A 309 -20.85 16.72 7.68
C ASN A 309 -19.52 17.01 6.97
N TYR A 310 -19.51 17.97 6.05
CA TYR A 310 -18.30 18.43 5.37
C TYR A 310 -17.63 19.54 6.20
N ASP A 311 -16.44 19.24 6.68
CA ASP A 311 -15.60 20.18 7.43
C ASP A 311 -14.60 20.83 6.47
N PHE A 312 -14.91 22.03 5.98
CA PHE A 312 -14.07 22.81 5.05
C PHE A 312 -12.67 23.13 5.60
N SER A 313 -12.48 23.09 6.93
CA SER A 313 -11.20 23.40 7.59
C SER A 313 -10.34 22.16 7.84
N GLY A 314 -10.92 20.97 7.71
CA GLY A 314 -10.28 19.71 7.99
C GLY A 314 -9.22 19.28 6.98
N GLU A 315 -8.59 18.15 7.28
CA GLU A 315 -7.59 17.52 6.45
C GLU A 315 -8.24 16.93 5.16
N PRO A 316 -7.76 17.23 3.94
CA PRO A 316 -8.46 16.86 2.70
C PRO A 316 -8.76 15.35 2.48
N LEU A 317 -7.87 14.43 2.84
CA LEU A 317 -8.17 13.00 2.71
C LEU A 317 -9.18 12.53 3.77
N ASP A 318 -9.14 13.13 4.96
CA ASP A 318 -10.15 12.87 5.99
C ASP A 318 -11.52 13.43 5.57
N GLN A 319 -11.56 14.61 4.94
CA GLN A 319 -12.76 15.16 4.31
C GLN A 319 -13.34 14.20 3.27
N THR A 320 -12.50 13.66 2.37
CA THR A 320 -12.91 12.67 1.36
C THR A 320 -13.61 11.48 2.02
N SER A 321 -13.04 10.99 3.12
CA SER A 321 -13.60 9.87 3.89
C SER A 321 -14.90 10.23 4.62
N ARG A 322 -15.01 11.46 5.14
CA ARG A 322 -16.25 11.95 5.77
C ARG A 322 -17.37 12.10 4.75
N ILE A 323 -17.10 12.65 3.56
CA ILE A 323 -18.07 12.74 2.47
C ILE A 323 -18.60 11.35 2.13
N ALA A 324 -17.70 10.39 1.88
CA ALA A 324 -18.08 9.02 1.56
C ALA A 324 -18.97 8.41 2.66
N LYS A 325 -18.56 8.54 3.92
CA LYS A 325 -19.35 8.09 5.07
C LYS A 325 -20.72 8.78 5.14
N SER A 326 -20.81 10.07 4.87
CA SER A 326 -22.09 10.80 4.87
C SER A 326 -23.03 10.30 3.78
N VAL A 327 -22.52 9.97 2.60
CA VAL A 327 -23.31 9.32 1.54
C VAL A 327 -23.80 7.95 2.05
N ASP A 328 -22.90 7.12 2.56
CA ASP A 328 -23.25 5.77 3.06
C ASP A 328 -24.32 5.83 4.16
N ASP A 329 -24.09 6.63 5.20
CA ASP A 329 -25.00 6.81 6.34
C ASP A 329 -26.36 7.36 5.89
N PHE A 330 -26.39 8.28 4.92
CA PHE A 330 -27.64 8.83 4.40
C PHE A 330 -28.51 7.75 3.75
N PHE A 331 -27.93 6.94 2.86
CA PHE A 331 -28.65 5.87 2.18
C PHE A 331 -29.10 4.76 3.14
N ILE A 332 -28.27 4.43 4.14
CA ILE A 332 -28.61 3.46 5.20
C ILE A 332 -29.81 3.98 6.02
N LYS A 333 -29.77 5.24 6.46
CA LYS A 333 -30.80 5.84 7.33
C LYS A 333 -32.14 6.02 6.62
N HIS A 334 -32.13 6.43 5.36
CA HIS A 334 -33.36 6.79 4.63
C HIS A 334 -33.91 5.67 3.73
N LYS A 335 -33.17 4.56 3.57
CA LYS A 335 -33.57 3.36 2.82
C LYS A 335 -34.16 3.73 1.45
N HIS A 336 -35.38 3.28 1.14
CA HIS A 336 -36.03 3.50 -0.15
C HIS A 336 -36.29 4.99 -0.46
N LYS A 337 -36.44 5.86 0.54
CA LYS A 337 -36.65 7.30 0.32
C LYS A 337 -35.44 7.97 -0.31
N ALA A 338 -34.24 7.41 -0.14
CA ALA A 338 -33.01 7.91 -0.75
C ALA A 338 -32.87 7.52 -2.24
N ASN A 339 -33.72 6.63 -2.78
CA ASN A 339 -33.52 6.11 -4.14
C ASN A 339 -33.51 7.19 -5.22
N LYS A 340 -34.23 8.30 -5.02
CA LYS A 340 -34.23 9.47 -5.92
C LYS A 340 -32.85 10.12 -6.07
N TYR A 341 -31.95 9.93 -5.10
CA TYR A 341 -30.57 10.44 -5.12
C TYR A 341 -29.57 9.47 -5.78
N TYR A 342 -30.03 8.34 -6.33
CA TYR A 342 -29.22 7.54 -7.26
C TYR A 342 -29.21 8.11 -8.68
N LYS A 343 -29.92 9.22 -8.95
CA LYS A 343 -29.79 9.95 -10.22
C LYS A 343 -28.32 10.35 -10.41
N ALA A 344 -27.76 10.02 -11.57
CA ALA A 344 -26.37 10.32 -11.88
C ALA A 344 -26.11 11.84 -11.85
N LEU A 345 -25.01 12.24 -11.22
CA LEU A 345 -24.52 13.61 -11.23
C LEU A 345 -24.07 13.99 -12.65
N VAL A 346 -24.40 15.22 -13.04
CA VAL A 346 -23.93 15.79 -14.31
C VAL A 346 -22.60 16.49 -14.10
N PHE A 347 -21.59 16.16 -14.92
CA PHE A 347 -20.31 16.86 -14.92
C PHE A 347 -20.43 18.20 -15.65
N ASN A 348 -20.00 19.28 -15.00
CA ASN A 348 -19.94 20.62 -15.58
C ASN A 348 -18.62 21.29 -15.19
N GLU A 349 -17.81 21.64 -16.20
CA GLU A 349 -16.51 22.27 -16.02
C GLU A 349 -16.58 23.60 -15.27
N SER A 350 -17.67 24.38 -15.43
CA SER A 350 -17.84 25.67 -14.75
C SER A 350 -18.10 25.53 -13.24
N GLN A 351 -18.45 24.33 -12.79
CA GLN A 351 -18.69 24.01 -11.39
C GLN A 351 -17.46 23.42 -10.69
N VAL A 352 -16.40 23.11 -11.44
CA VAL A 352 -15.16 22.57 -10.89
C VAL A 352 -14.43 23.66 -10.10
N VAL A 353 -14.10 23.36 -8.85
CA VAL A 353 -13.37 24.25 -7.95
C VAL A 353 -11.89 23.90 -7.97
N ILE A 354 -11.03 24.91 -8.12
CA ILE A 354 -9.58 24.75 -8.10
C ILE A 354 -9.03 25.48 -6.88
N THR A 355 -8.67 24.71 -5.86
CA THR A 355 -8.26 25.29 -4.59
C THR A 355 -6.75 25.18 -4.44
N LYS A 356 -6.04 26.20 -4.93
CA LYS A 356 -4.58 26.29 -4.81
C LYS A 356 -4.21 26.53 -3.35
N GLU A 357 -3.25 25.79 -2.81
CA GLU A 357 -2.57 26.25 -1.60
C GLU A 357 -1.82 27.55 -1.92
N LYS A 358 -1.90 28.53 -1.00
CA LYS A 358 -0.92 29.62 -1.00
C LYS A 358 0.42 28.96 -0.76
N ARG A 359 1.25 28.80 -1.80
CA ARG A 359 2.68 28.53 -1.62
C ARG A 359 3.20 29.65 -0.74
N TRP A 360 3.53 29.35 0.51
CA TRP A 360 4.31 30.26 1.31
C TRP A 360 5.71 30.24 0.69
N PHE A 361 5.94 31.15 -0.26
CA PHE A 361 7.28 31.54 -0.63
C PHE A 361 7.87 32.11 0.67
N SER A 362 8.65 31.32 1.39
CA SER A 362 9.67 31.89 2.25
C SER A 362 10.57 32.68 1.29
N SER A 363 10.36 33.98 1.24
CA SER A 363 11.18 34.92 0.51
C SER A 363 12.62 34.71 0.97
N LEU A 364 13.40 34.00 0.15
CA LEU A 364 14.85 34.16 0.07
C LEU A 364 15.11 35.54 -0.54
N PHE A 365 14.74 36.58 0.20
CA PHE A 365 15.17 37.96 0.05
C PHE A 365 14.92 38.61 1.41
N ASN A 366 15.95 38.58 2.24
CA ASN A 366 16.34 39.69 3.09
C ASN A 366 17.83 39.50 3.40
N ASN A 367 18.61 40.33 2.71
CA ASN A 367 19.99 40.79 2.92
C ASN A 367 20.91 40.00 3.86
#